data_AF-A0A5B2U8X8-F1
#
_entry.id   AF-A0A5B2U8X8-F1
#
_cell.length_a   1.000
_cell.length_b   1.000
_cell.length_c   1.000
_cell.angle_alpha   90.00
_cell.angle_beta   90.00
_cell.angle_gamma   90.00
#
_symmetry.space_group_name_H-M   'P 1'
#
loop_
_entity.id
_entity.type
_entity.pdbx_description
1 polymer ?
#
loop_
_entity_poly.entity_id
_entity_poly.type
_entity_poly.pdbx_seq_one_letter_code
_entity_poly.pdbx_strand_id
1 'polypeptide(L)' 'MKSYDYLLLEKLLEKNRRMFRKKLIESEEYIDNHEIIMTKIKKVIFKFEKYDIDILQNMDIDETLERFRREIFLVKFNLN' A
#
# COMPACT_ATOMS: atom_id res chain seq x y z
N MET A 1 1.96 -4.47 3.77
CA MET A 1 3.12 -4.77 2.89
C MET A 1 3.18 -3.69 1.82
N LYS A 2 4.25 -2.89 1.71
CA LYS A 2 4.34 -1.87 0.64
C LYS A 2 4.37 -2.59 -0.72
N SER A 3 3.50 -2.21 -1.66
CA SER A 3 3.45 -2.86 -2.97
C SER A 3 4.71 -2.62 -3.77
N TYR A 4 5.00 -3.52 -4.71
CA TYR A 4 6.10 -3.34 -5.65
C TYR A 4 6.00 -1.99 -6.39
N ASP A 5 4.79 -1.64 -6.84
CA ASP A 5 4.54 -0.37 -7.52
C ASP A 5 4.83 0.84 -6.64
N TYR A 6 4.42 0.80 -5.37
CA TYR A 6 4.69 1.86 -4.41
C TYR A 6 6.21 2.03 -4.19
N LEU A 7 6.94 0.93 -4.02
CA LEU A 7 8.40 0.96 -3.85
C LEU A 7 9.13 1.48 -5.08
N LEU A 8 8.66 1.11 -6.28
CA LEU A 8 9.19 1.62 -7.54
C LEU A 8 9.01 3.14 -7.65
N LEU A 9 7.81 3.64 -7.34
CA LEU A 9 7.50 5.07 -7.38
C LEU A 9 8.31 5.86 -6.35
N GLU A 10 8.53 5.33 -5.14
CA GLU A 10 9.45 5.94 -4.17
C GLU A 10 10.87 6.07 -4.73
N LYS A 11 11.39 5.03 -5.38
CA LYS A 11 12.71 5.08 -6.04
C LYS A 11 12.76 6.08 -7.19
N LEU A 12 11.67 6.21 -7.96
CA LEU A 12 11.58 7.21 -9.04
C LEU A 12 11.59 8.64 -8.49
N LEU A 13 10.89 8.92 -7.39
CA LEU A 13 10.98 10.23 -6.70
C LEU A 13 12.39 10.54 -6.25
N GLU A 14 13.07 9.54 -5.66
CA GLU A 14 14.46 9.70 -5.24
C GLU A 14 15.37 9.99 -6.43
N LYS A 15 15.20 9.25 -7.53
CA LYS A 15 15.95 9.48 -8.76
C LYS A 15 15.72 10.89 -9.32
N ASN A 16 14.46 11.34 -9.40
CA ASN A 16 14.13 12.68 -9.87
C ASN A 16 14.81 13.77 -9.03
N ARG A 17 14.76 13.64 -7.68
CA ARG A 17 15.47 14.54 -6.76
C ARG A 17 16.99 14.53 -6.97
N ARG A 18 17.59 13.36 -7.20
CA ARG A 18 19.02 13.23 -7.47
C ARG A 18 19.41 13.86 -8.80
N MET A 19 18.60 13.70 -9.84
CA MET A 19 18.83 14.30 -11.16
C MET A 19 18.81 15.82 -11.09
N PHE A 20 17.82 16.40 -10.39
CA PHE A 20 17.75 17.84 -10.18
C PHE A 20 18.94 18.38 -9.36
N ARG A 21 19.32 17.71 -8.25
CA ARG A 21 20.49 18.10 -7.46
C ARG A 21 21.80 18.05 -8.25
N LYS A 22 21.91 17.11 -9.20
CA LYS A 22 23.04 17.00 -10.13
C LYS A 22 22.93 17.94 -11.34
N LYS A 23 21.89 18.78 -11.41
CA LYS A 23 21.60 19.69 -12.52
C LYS A 23 21.51 18.98 -13.88
N LEU A 24 21.04 17.73 -13.87
CA LEU A 24 20.83 16.93 -15.09
C LEU A 24 19.48 17.23 -15.75
N ILE A 25 18.57 17.85 -15.00
CA ILE A 25 17.25 18.28 -15.44
C ILE A 25 17.00 19.68 -14.90
N GLU A 26 16.15 20.43 -15.59
CA GLU A 26 15.74 21.77 -15.17
C GLU A 26 14.63 21.72 -14.11
N SER A 27 14.33 22.88 -13.51
CA SER A 27 13.33 22.97 -12.44
C SER A 27 11.93 22.60 -12.92
N GLU A 28 11.57 22.98 -14.15
CA GLU A 28 10.26 22.70 -14.74
C GLU A 28 10.08 21.18 -14.94
N GLU A 29 11.05 20.54 -15.59
CA GLU A 29 11.07 19.08 -15.74
C GLU A 29 11.08 18.34 -14.39
N TYR A 30 11.80 18.86 -13.38
CA TYR A 30 11.76 18.29 -12.04
C TYR A 30 10.36 18.32 -11.43
N ILE A 31 9.66 19.46 -11.53
CA ILE A 31 8.32 19.66 -10.98
C ILE A 31 7.32 18.74 -11.69
N ASP A 32 7.33 18.72 -13.02
CA ASP A 32 6.43 17.88 -13.82
C ASP A 32 6.61 16.40 -13.49
N ASN A 33 7.86 15.93 -13.49
CA ASN A 33 8.17 14.55 -13.10
C ASN A 33 7.72 14.26 -11.66
N HIS A 34 7.93 15.20 -10.73
CA HIS A 34 7.55 15.04 -9.34
C HIS A 34 6.03 14.88 -9.19
N GLU A 35 5.26 15.76 -9.84
CA GLU A 35 3.80 15.75 -9.79
C GLU A 35 3.22 14.46 -10.40
N ILE A 36 3.75 14.02 -11.54
CA ILE A 36 3.32 12.77 -12.18
C ILE A 36 3.55 11.58 -11.25
N ILE A 37 4.74 11.47 -10.65
CA ILE A 37 5.06 10.35 -9.76
C ILE A 37 4.21 10.40 -8.49
N MET A 38 4.04 11.57 -7.88
CA MET A 38 3.18 11.75 -6.69
C MET A 38 1.72 11.38 -6.97
N THR A 39 1.20 11.76 -8.14
CA THR A 39 -0.16 11.40 -8.55
C THR A 39 -0.33 9.89 -8.67
N LYS A 40 0.67 9.18 -9.21
CA LYS A 40 0.64 7.71 -9.27
C LYS A 40 0.70 7.07 -7.89
N ILE A 41 1.51 7.61 -6.97
CA ILE A 41 1.58 7.11 -5.58
C ILE A 41 0.20 7.20 -4.91
N LYS A 42 -0.46 8.36 -5.02
CA LYS A 42 -1.81 8.55 -4.47
C LYS A 42 -2.79 7.49 -5.00
N LYS A 43 -2.79 7.23 -6.31
CA LYS A 43 -3.65 6.20 -6.92
C LYS A 43 -3.38 4.81 -6.37
N VAL A 44 -2.10 4.47 -6.16
CA VAL A 44 -1.72 3.17 -5.59
C VAL A 44 -2.23 3.04 -4.15
N ILE A 45 -2.09 4.08 -3.33
CA ILE A 45 -2.62 4.11 -1.95
C ILE A 45 -4.14 3.91 -1.95
N PHE A 46 -4.87 4.69 -2.75
CA PHE A 46 -6.34 4.56 -2.84
C PHE A 46 -6.77 3.17 -3.31
N LYS A 47 -6.01 2.51 -4.18
CA LYS A 47 -6.29 1.14 -4.60
C LYS A 47 -6.14 0.15 -3.44
N PHE A 48 -5.16 0.34 -2.55
CA PHE A 48 -5.02 -0.48 -1.35
C PHE A 48 -6.15 -0.25 -0.37
N GLU A 49 -6.48 1.00 -0.08
CA GLU A 49 -7.58 1.33 0.83
C GLU A 49 -8.91 0.77 0.31
N LYS A 50 -9.17 0.90 -1.00
CA LYS A 50 -10.36 0.31 -1.62
C LYS A 50 -10.36 -1.22 -1.50
N TYR A 51 -9.24 -1.88 -1.77
CA TYR A 51 -9.13 -3.33 -1.63
C TYR A 51 -9.40 -3.79 -0.19
N ASP A 52 -8.86 -3.09 0.80
CA ASP A 52 -9.10 -3.38 2.21
C ASP A 52 -10.58 -3.19 2.58
N ILE A 53 -11.21 -2.10 2.10
CA ILE A 53 -12.65 -1.86 2.29
C ILE A 53 -13.48 -2.96 1.62
N ASP A 54 -13.16 -3.34 0.38
CA ASP A 54 -13.87 -4.37 -0.35
C ASP A 54 -13.77 -5.73 0.39
N ILE A 55 -12.61 -6.07 0.97
CA ILE A 55 -12.50 -7.26 1.83
C ILE A 55 -13.42 -7.16 3.04
N LEU A 56 -13.38 -6.03 3.76
CA LEU A 56 -14.19 -5.84 4.97
C LEU A 56 -15.68 -5.91 4.67
N GLN A 57 -16.13 -5.37 3.55
CA GLN A 57 -17.54 -5.38 3.13
C GLN A 57 -18.03 -6.77 2.72
N ASN A 58 -17.15 -7.59 2.14
CA ASN A 58 -17.51 -8.95 1.71
C ASN A 58 -17.30 -10.01 2.81
N MET A 59 -16.89 -9.59 4.03
CA MET A 59 -16.68 -10.50 5.15
C MET A 59 -18.02 -10.79 5.83
N ASP A 60 -18.42 -12.06 5.87
CA ASP A 60 -19.49 -12.50 6.76
C ASP A 60 -18.95 -12.51 8.20
N ILE A 61 -19.35 -11.50 8.97
CA ILE A 61 -18.89 -11.30 10.34
C ILE A 61 -19.29 -12.48 11.23
N ASP A 62 -20.49 -13.04 11.05
CA ASP A 62 -21.00 -14.10 11.91
C ASP A 62 -20.24 -15.41 11.64
N GLU A 63 -20.02 -15.75 10.37
CA GLU A 63 -19.20 -16.92 10.00
C GLU A 63 -17.75 -16.77 10.49
N THR A 64 -17.17 -15.58 10.32
CA THR A 64 -15.78 -15.29 10.72
C THR A 64 -15.62 -15.39 12.24
N LEU A 65 -16.57 -14.85 13.01
CA LEU A 65 -16.56 -14.92 14.47
C LEU A 65 -16.75 -16.35 14.98
N GLU A 66 -17.62 -17.15 14.35
CA GLU A 66 -17.75 -18.57 14.68
C GLU A 66 -16.44 -19.31 14.48
N ARG A 67 -15.78 -19.11 13.33
CA ARG A 67 -14.50 -19.75 13.02
C ARG A 67 -13.43 -19.39 14.05
N PHE A 68 -13.31 -18.11 14.37
CA PHE A 68 -12.35 -17.61 15.37
C PHE A 68 -12.60 -18.22 16.76
N ARG A 69 -13.87 -18.31 17.19
CA ARG A 69 -14.23 -18.95 18.47
C ARG A 69 -13.85 -20.44 18.50
N ARG A 70 -14.09 -21.17 17.41
CA ARG A 70 -13.69 -22.59 17.29
C ARG A 70 -12.18 -22.77 17.38
N GLU A 71 -11.42 -21.93 16.69
CA GLU A 71 -9.95 -22.00 16.73
C GLU A 71 -9.40 -21.67 18.12
N ILE A 72 -9.92 -20.65 18.80
CA ILE A 72 -9.58 -20.36 20.21
C ILE A 72 -9.87 -21.56 21.10
N PHE A 73 -11.02 -22.21 20.92
CA PHE A 73 -11.39 -23.38 21.71
C PHE A 73 -10.41 -24.54 21.50
N LEU A 74 -10.02 -24.82 20.25
CA LEU A 74 -9.03 -25.84 19.92
C LEU A 74 -7.65 -25.54 20.54
N VAL A 75 -7.20 -24.29 20.50
CA VAL A 75 -5.93 -23.89 21.13
C VAL A 75 -6.00 -24.10 22.65
N LYS A 76 -7.10 -23.69 23.30
CA LYS A 76 -7.29 -23.91 24.74
C LYS A 76 -7.34 -25.39 25.10
N PHE A 77 -7.93 -26.23 24.26
CA PHE A 77 -8.02 -27.66 24.49
C PHE A 77 -6.66 -28.36 24.39
N ASN A 78 -5.81 -27.94 23.45
CA ASN A 78 -4.47 -28.53 23.25
C ASN A 78 -3.39 -28.01 24.22
N LEU A 79 -3.71 -27.05 25.08
CA LEU A 79 -2.82 -26.50 26.10
C LEU A 79 -3.11 -27.07 27.51
N ASN A 80 -4.13 -27.90 27.66
CA ASN A 80 -4.43 -28.71 28.86
C ASN A 80 -4.03 -30.16 28.63
#